data_AF-A0A7S1H427-F1
#
_entry.id   AF-A0A7S1H427-F1
#
_cell.length_a   1.000
_cell.length_b   1.000
_cell.length_c   1.000
_cell.angle_alpha   90.00
_cell.angle_beta   90.00
_cell.angle_gamma   90.00
#
_symmetry.space_group_name_H-M   'P 1'
#
loop_
_entity.id
_entity.type
_entity.pdbx_description
1 polymer ?
#
loop_
_entity_poly.entity_id
_entity_poly.type
_entity_poly.pdbx_seq_one_letter_code
_entity_poly.pdbx_strand_id
1 'polypeptide(L)'
;NYSNDMQYAYEKYFDLIKELMKLKPLATWMSENRTLWSWMERDLIANDEGSSQRRSDFLGQREGIVGENTRSDNDMQGVQDSEDDDDDDDSRMYEDAQRCDKIVVDGAGLDVINGVFERQGSFEGAGKFVKKGVWNGTEETFSMFRCNVSNNTKHWYISIVPKGVQPGTNTDIDFYSAPVSRHTPDLPPSAGWTKANEGVPPCPVIQIKDDEESDDLQRGRVLSKNT
;
A
#
# COMPACT_ATOMS: atom_id res chain seq x y z
N ASN A 1 -8.15 9.83 -19.20
CA ASN A 1 -8.69 8.57 -19.78
C ASN A 1 -8.34 7.43 -18.84
N TYR A 2 -9.27 7.05 -17.96
CA TYR A 2 -9.10 5.85 -17.14
C TYR A 2 -9.11 4.61 -18.05
N SER A 3 -8.25 3.63 -17.76
CA SER A 3 -8.24 2.35 -18.48
C SER A 3 -9.61 1.69 -18.33
N ASN A 4 -10.18 1.15 -19.41
CA ASN A 4 -11.47 0.45 -19.40
C ASN A 4 -11.56 -0.62 -18.30
N ASP A 5 -10.43 -1.21 -17.92
CA ASP A 5 -10.34 -2.21 -16.84
C ASP A 5 -10.65 -1.62 -15.46
N MET A 6 -10.26 -0.36 -15.23
CA MET A 6 -10.52 0.34 -13.97
C MET A 6 -11.99 0.73 -13.86
N GLN A 7 -12.61 1.10 -14.98
CA GLN A 7 -14.04 1.40 -15.04
C GLN A 7 -14.88 0.14 -14.79
N TYR A 8 -14.50 -0.99 -15.37
CA TYR A 8 -15.18 -2.28 -15.13
C TYR A 8 -15.05 -2.74 -13.66
N ALA A 9 -13.86 -2.61 -13.07
CA ALA A 9 -13.66 -2.95 -11.66
C ALA A 9 -14.49 -2.05 -10.73
N TYR A 10 -14.62 -0.77 -11.08
CA TYR A 10 -15.44 0.19 -10.35
C TYR A 10 -16.93 -0.16 -10.40
N GLU A 11 -17.46 -0.46 -11.59
CA GLU A 11 -18.87 -0.85 -11.78
C GLU A 11 -19.21 -2.13 -11.00
N LYS A 12 -18.34 -3.15 -11.06
CA LYS A 12 -18.55 -4.41 -10.33
C LYS A 12 -18.49 -4.23 -8.81
N TYR A 13 -17.59 -3.39 -8.31
CA TYR A 13 -17.52 -3.03 -6.90
C TYR A 13 -18.82 -2.34 -6.45
N PHE A 14 -19.38 -1.51 -7.32
CA PHE A 14 -20.61 -0.78 -7.06
C PHE A 14 -21.84 -1.68 -6.91
N ASP A 15 -22.00 -2.62 -7.84
CA ASP A 15 -23.10 -3.58 -7.82
C ASP A 15 -23.05 -4.48 -6.58
N LEU A 16 -21.85 -4.87 -6.16
CA LEU A 16 -21.65 -5.64 -4.93
C LEU A 16 -22.13 -4.87 -3.70
N ILE A 17 -21.81 -3.58 -3.61
CA ILE A 17 -22.29 -2.74 -2.49
C ILE A 17 -23.81 -2.62 -2.51
N LYS A 18 -24.43 -2.41 -3.68
CA LYS A 18 -25.90 -2.38 -3.81
C LYS A 18 -26.56 -3.67 -3.32
N GLU A 19 -26.01 -4.83 -3.67
CA GLU A 19 -26.52 -6.11 -3.19
C GLU A 19 -26.35 -6.28 -1.68
N LEU A 20 -25.19 -5.88 -1.15
CA LEU A 20 -24.91 -5.92 0.27
C LEU A 20 -25.82 -4.96 1.08
N MET A 21 -26.17 -3.80 0.52
CA MET A 21 -27.11 -2.83 1.13
C MET A 21 -28.51 -3.41 1.34
N LYS A 22 -28.89 -4.50 0.66
CA LYS A 22 -30.17 -5.20 0.91
C LYS A 22 -30.18 -5.93 2.26
N LEU A 23 -29.03 -6.15 2.88
CA LEU A 23 -28.92 -6.76 4.19
C LEU A 23 -29.20 -5.71 5.28
N LYS A 24 -30.29 -5.90 6.04
CA LYS A 24 -30.69 -4.99 7.14
C LYS A 24 -29.54 -4.60 8.09
N PRO A 25 -28.68 -5.52 8.56
CA PRO A 25 -27.58 -5.15 9.44
C PRO A 25 -26.59 -4.19 8.78
N LEU A 26 -26.33 -4.35 7.49
CA LEU A 26 -25.42 -3.48 6.75
C LEU A 26 -26.05 -2.13 6.44
N ALA A 27 -27.33 -2.09 6.08
CA ALA A 27 -28.06 -0.84 5.89
C ALA A 27 -28.06 0.02 7.17
N THR A 28 -28.23 -0.60 8.34
CA THR A 28 -28.12 0.08 9.64
C THR A 28 -26.71 0.57 9.90
N TRP A 29 -25.68 -0.27 9.70
CA TRP A 29 -24.30 0.15 9.89
C TRP A 29 -23.90 1.30 8.95
N MET A 30 -24.31 1.23 7.68
CA MET A 30 -24.01 2.28 6.72
C MET A 30 -24.71 3.59 7.07
N SER A 31 -25.97 3.57 7.52
CA SER A 31 -26.65 4.80 7.94
C SER A 31 -25.97 5.46 9.15
N GLU A 32 -25.47 4.66 10.10
CA GLU A 32 -24.71 5.13 11.26
C GLU A 32 -23.32 5.68 10.90
N ASN A 33 -22.72 5.20 9.80
CA ASN A 33 -21.36 5.55 9.38
C ASN A 33 -21.32 6.40 8.09
N ARG A 34 -22.36 7.23 7.86
CA ARG A 34 -22.55 8.01 6.62
C ARG A 34 -21.35 8.85 6.20
N THR A 35 -20.59 9.40 7.13
CA THR A 35 -19.40 10.23 6.84
C THR A 35 -18.28 9.47 6.13
N LEU A 36 -18.22 8.14 6.25
CA LEU A 36 -17.20 7.30 5.61
C LEU A 36 -17.49 7.01 4.14
N TRP A 37 -18.74 7.17 3.68
CA TRP A 37 -19.16 6.80 2.33
C TRP A 37 -20.05 7.85 1.66
N SER A 38 -20.21 9.04 2.24
CA SER A 38 -21.01 10.12 1.65
C SER A 38 -20.56 10.52 0.25
N TRP A 39 -19.30 10.30 -0.10
CA TRP A 39 -18.77 10.53 -1.44
C TRP A 39 -19.35 9.55 -2.49
N MET A 40 -19.84 8.37 -2.09
CA MET A 40 -20.49 7.36 -2.94
C MET A 40 -22.01 7.46 -2.96
N GLU A 41 -22.60 8.26 -2.08
CA GLU A 41 -24.04 8.27 -1.82
C GLU A 41 -24.86 8.63 -3.06
N ARG A 42 -24.39 9.61 -3.84
CA ARG A 42 -25.04 10.05 -5.08
C ARG A 42 -25.20 8.90 -6.08
N ASP A 43 -24.18 8.08 -6.20
CA ASP A 43 -24.15 7.02 -7.20
C ASP A 43 -24.96 5.80 -6.68
N LEU A 44 -25.01 5.58 -5.36
CA LEU A 44 -25.65 4.41 -4.74
C LEU A 44 -27.17 4.56 -4.68
N ILE A 45 -27.62 5.80 -4.48
CA ILE A 45 -29.04 6.17 -4.43
C ILE A 45 -29.60 6.44 -5.83
N ALA A 46 -28.75 6.63 -6.84
CA ALA A 46 -29.16 6.70 -8.23
C ALA A 46 -29.76 5.34 -8.65
N ASN A 47 -31.07 5.24 -8.50
CA ASN A 47 -31.87 4.18 -9.08
C ASN A 47 -31.87 4.32 -10.60
N ASP A 48 -31.90 3.15 -11.22
CA ASP A 48 -31.93 2.77 -12.62
C ASP A 48 -33.00 3.53 -13.46
N GLU A 49 -32.77 4.81 -13.72
CA GLU A 49 -33.39 5.55 -14.82
C GLU A 49 -32.31 6.38 -15.53
N GLY A 50 -31.67 5.77 -16.53
CA GLY A 50 -30.82 6.49 -17.46
C GLY A 50 -29.44 5.90 -17.63
N SER A 51 -29.39 4.69 -18.19
CA SER A 51 -28.29 4.34 -19.08
C SER A 51 -28.09 5.49 -20.06
N SER A 52 -26.96 6.17 -19.93
CA SER A 52 -26.23 6.84 -21.00
C SER A 52 -27.08 7.59 -22.01
N GLN A 53 -27.65 8.74 -21.65
CA GLN A 53 -27.95 9.77 -22.64
C GLN A 53 -28.10 11.16 -22.01
N ARG A 54 -27.29 12.08 -22.54
CA ARG A 54 -27.36 13.56 -22.48
C ARG A 54 -26.41 14.26 -21.51
N ARG A 55 -25.27 14.67 -22.08
CA ARG A 55 -24.89 16.09 -22.15
C ARG A 55 -24.00 16.37 -23.37
N SER A 56 -24.64 16.35 -24.54
CA SER A 56 -24.21 17.16 -25.69
C SER A 56 -25.32 18.18 -25.92
N ASP A 57 -25.17 19.36 -25.32
CA ASP A 57 -25.98 20.53 -25.63
C ASP A 57 -25.09 21.77 -25.47
N PHE A 58 -24.31 22.07 -26.52
CA PHE A 58 -24.00 23.45 -26.90
C PHE A 58 -24.71 23.71 -28.22
N LEU A 59 -25.97 24.13 -28.15
CA LEU A 59 -26.65 24.85 -29.22
C LEU A 59 -27.14 26.19 -28.68
N GLY A 60 -26.63 27.24 -29.31
CA GLY A 60 -27.04 28.62 -29.20
C GLY A 60 -25.92 29.45 -29.80
N GLN A 61 -26.08 30.22 -30.87
CA GLN A 61 -27.28 30.67 -31.54
C GLN A 61 -26.80 31.47 -32.77
N ARG A 62 -27.62 31.48 -33.82
CA ARG A 62 -27.82 32.56 -34.80
C ARG A 62 -27.22 32.42 -36.22
N GLU A 63 -28.11 31.98 -37.10
CA GLU A 63 -28.47 32.55 -38.42
C GLU A 63 -27.62 33.68 -39.02
N GLY A 64 -27.35 33.55 -40.33
CA GLY A 64 -27.33 34.71 -41.24
C GLY A 64 -26.17 34.81 -42.24
N ILE A 65 -26.36 34.20 -43.43
CA ILE A 65 -26.28 34.84 -44.77
C ILE A 65 -25.10 35.81 -45.08
N VAL A 66 -24.28 35.38 -46.06
CA VAL A 66 -23.56 36.12 -47.13
C VAL A 66 -22.39 37.06 -46.76
N GLY A 67 -21.24 36.82 -47.41
CA GLY A 67 -20.25 37.88 -47.69
C GLY A 67 -18.83 37.37 -47.95
N GLU A 68 -18.40 37.43 -49.21
CA GLU A 68 -17.00 37.48 -49.62
C GLU A 68 -16.24 38.59 -48.87
N ASN A 69 -15.01 38.33 -48.39
CA ASN A 69 -13.83 39.16 -48.69
C ASN A 69 -12.52 38.67 -48.05
N THR A 70 -11.52 38.53 -48.92
CA THR A 70 -10.12 38.97 -48.82
C THR A 70 -9.31 38.83 -47.51
N ARG A 71 -8.20 38.08 -47.66
CA ARG A 71 -6.81 38.34 -47.19
C ARG A 71 -6.61 39.50 -46.19
N SER A 72 -5.96 39.19 -45.07
CA SER A 72 -4.86 40.02 -44.53
C SER A 72 -3.95 39.19 -43.66
N ASP A 73 -2.71 39.12 -44.08
CA ASP A 73 -1.55 38.81 -43.26
C ASP A 73 -1.46 39.84 -42.12
N ASN A 74 -1.10 39.39 -40.92
CA ASN A 74 -0.31 40.21 -40.00
C ASN A 74 0.45 39.32 -39.01
N ASP A 75 1.76 39.43 -39.14
CA ASP A 75 2.80 38.89 -38.30
C ASP A 75 2.91 39.59 -36.93
N MET A 76 3.59 38.86 -36.04
CA MET A 76 4.37 39.29 -34.87
C MET A 76 3.65 39.76 -33.59
N GLN A 77 3.82 38.93 -32.54
CA GLN A 77 4.36 39.26 -31.19
C GLN A 77 3.79 38.19 -30.22
N GLY A 78 4.59 37.27 -29.70
CA GLY A 78 5.67 37.58 -28.77
C GLY A 78 5.10 37.53 -27.35
N VAL A 79 4.82 36.33 -26.84
CA VAL A 79 4.72 36.07 -25.40
C VAL A 79 5.25 34.66 -25.15
N GLN A 80 6.44 34.61 -24.53
CA GLN A 80 6.91 33.45 -23.80
C GLN A 80 6.10 33.42 -22.52
N ASP A 81 5.20 32.46 -22.37
CA ASP A 81 4.68 32.07 -21.06
C ASP A 81 5.02 30.59 -20.89
N SER A 82 6.19 30.38 -20.30
CA SER A 82 6.55 29.17 -19.58
C SER A 82 5.63 29.12 -18.36
N GLU A 83 4.57 28.32 -18.42
CA GLU A 83 3.84 27.94 -17.22
C GLU A 83 4.56 26.74 -16.63
N ASP A 84 5.20 27.03 -15.50
CA ASP A 84 6.05 26.17 -14.72
C ASP A 84 5.36 24.85 -14.34
N ASP A 85 6.16 23.79 -14.51
CA ASP A 85 5.98 22.47 -13.93
C ASP A 85 5.98 22.59 -12.39
N ASP A 86 4.81 22.47 -11.77
CA ASP A 86 4.69 22.04 -10.38
C ASP A 86 3.90 20.72 -10.35
N ASP A 87 4.46 19.71 -11.03
CA ASP A 87 4.23 18.32 -10.65
C ASP A 87 4.91 18.14 -9.29
N ASP A 88 4.19 18.47 -8.22
CA ASP A 88 4.50 18.03 -6.86
C ASP A 88 4.45 16.49 -6.84
N ASP A 89 5.56 15.92 -7.26
CA ASP A 89 5.87 14.50 -7.22
C ASP A 89 6.00 14.07 -5.75
N ASP A 90 4.85 13.80 -5.14
CA ASP A 90 4.66 13.21 -3.80
C ASP A 90 5.27 11.78 -3.68
N SER A 91 6.03 11.31 -4.68
CA SER A 91 6.71 10.01 -4.69
C SER A 91 7.69 9.80 -3.52
N ARG A 92 8.13 10.87 -2.85
CA ARG A 92 9.09 10.78 -1.73
C ARG A 92 8.53 10.07 -0.51
N MET A 93 7.20 10.03 -0.32
CA MET A 93 6.58 9.32 0.80
C MET A 93 6.55 7.79 0.62
N TYR A 94 6.71 7.28 -0.61
CA TYR A 94 6.67 5.84 -0.90
C TYR A 94 8.04 5.19 -1.04
N GLU A 95 9.13 5.96 -1.17
CA GLU A 95 10.50 5.42 -1.21
C GLU A 95 11.05 5.01 0.17
N ASP A 96 10.52 5.58 1.25
CA ASP A 96 11.10 5.40 2.58
C ASP A 96 10.90 3.96 3.13
N ALA A 97 9.77 3.34 2.80
CA ALA A 97 9.51 1.94 3.15
C ALA A 97 10.45 0.93 2.44
N GLN A 98 11.18 1.36 1.40
CA GLN A 98 12.14 0.52 0.69
C GLN A 98 13.53 0.51 1.34
N ARG A 99 13.80 1.37 2.33
CA ARG A 99 15.13 1.51 2.95
C ARG A 99 15.35 0.72 4.24
N CYS A 100 14.29 0.16 4.84
CA CYS A 100 14.46 -0.63 6.06
C CYS A 100 15.10 -1.99 5.73
N ASP A 101 16.39 -2.13 6.02
CA ASP A 101 17.15 -3.37 5.82
C ASP A 101 17.13 -4.31 7.03
N LYS A 102 16.76 -3.81 8.21
CA LYS A 102 16.81 -4.60 9.45
C LYS A 102 15.60 -4.33 10.35
N ILE A 103 15.09 -5.42 10.92
CA ILE A 103 13.99 -5.38 11.87
C ILE A 103 14.39 -6.10 13.13
N VAL A 104 14.20 -5.46 14.28
CA VAL A 104 14.46 -6.05 15.59
C VAL A 104 13.15 -6.57 16.17
N VAL A 105 13.17 -7.84 16.54
CA VAL A 105 12.09 -8.54 17.23
C VAL A 105 12.51 -8.74 18.67
N ASP A 106 11.67 -8.30 19.60
CA ASP A 106 11.92 -8.46 21.03
C ASP A 106 10.64 -8.84 21.79
N GLY A 107 10.79 -9.36 23.00
CA GLY A 107 9.67 -9.67 23.87
C GLY A 107 8.75 -10.79 23.36
N ALA A 108 9.18 -11.62 22.42
CA ALA A 108 8.49 -12.86 22.10
C ALA A 108 8.67 -13.88 23.24
N GLY A 109 7.65 -14.68 23.54
CA GLY A 109 7.75 -15.75 24.55
C GLY A 109 8.64 -16.93 24.15
N LEU A 110 9.14 -16.93 22.91
CA LEU A 110 10.16 -17.86 22.44
C LEU A 110 11.45 -17.09 22.16
N ASP A 111 12.47 -17.32 22.97
CA ASP A 111 13.77 -16.63 22.85
C ASP A 111 14.40 -16.75 21.46
N VAL A 112 14.19 -17.89 20.79
CA VAL A 112 14.70 -18.13 19.43
C VAL A 112 14.13 -17.17 18.39
N ILE A 113 12.93 -16.63 18.64
CA ILE A 113 12.27 -15.68 17.74
C ILE A 113 12.84 -14.26 17.91
N ASN A 114 13.30 -13.91 19.12
CA ASN A 114 13.90 -12.62 19.38
C ASN A 114 15.22 -12.44 18.60
N GLY A 115 15.55 -11.20 18.24
CA GLY A 115 16.78 -10.80 17.56
C GLY A 115 16.54 -10.00 16.27
N VAL A 116 17.57 -9.93 15.43
CA VAL A 116 17.56 -9.10 14.22
C VAL A 116 17.22 -9.96 13.00
N PHE A 117 16.21 -9.53 12.24
CA PHE A 117 15.85 -10.06 10.94
C PHE A 117 16.38 -9.12 9.86
N GLU A 118 17.12 -9.67 8.91
CA GLU A 118 17.72 -8.94 7.80
C GLU A 118 16.87 -9.09 6.55
N ARG A 119 16.76 -8.02 5.77
CA ARG A 119 15.99 -8.02 4.52
C ARG A 119 16.59 -9.00 3.52
N GLN A 120 15.76 -9.89 3.00
CA GLN A 120 16.07 -10.83 1.94
C GLN A 120 15.05 -10.69 0.81
N GLY A 121 15.12 -9.55 0.13
CA GLY A 121 14.26 -9.21 -1.00
C GLY A 121 12.83 -8.87 -0.60
N SER A 122 11.89 -9.18 -1.49
CA SER A 122 10.48 -8.87 -1.32
C SER A 122 9.60 -10.08 -1.62
N PHE A 123 8.46 -10.17 -0.93
CA PHE A 123 7.42 -11.17 -1.17
C PHE A 123 6.06 -10.49 -1.18
N GLU A 124 5.23 -10.80 -2.18
CA GLU A 124 3.92 -10.17 -2.42
C GLU A 124 3.93 -8.63 -2.32
N GLY A 125 4.99 -7.98 -2.82
CA GLY A 125 5.13 -6.53 -2.82
C GLY A 125 5.47 -5.89 -1.47
N ALA A 126 5.88 -6.66 -0.46
CA ALA A 126 6.42 -6.15 0.80
C ALA A 126 7.81 -6.73 1.08
N GLY A 127 8.56 -6.12 2.02
CA GLY A 127 9.85 -6.65 2.45
C GLY A 127 9.72 -8.06 3.04
N LYS A 128 10.64 -8.96 2.64
CA LYS A 128 10.82 -10.25 3.29
C LYS A 128 12.06 -10.15 4.16
N PHE A 129 11.96 -10.55 5.43
CA PHE A 129 13.08 -10.49 6.38
C PHE A 129 13.38 -11.87 6.92
N VAL A 130 14.64 -12.18 7.19
CA VAL A 130 15.07 -13.51 7.63
C VAL A 130 16.05 -13.44 8.77
N LYS A 131 16.01 -14.46 9.62
CA LYS A 131 16.94 -14.69 10.72
C LYS A 131 17.26 -16.17 10.79
N LYS A 132 18.55 -16.50 10.93
CA LYS A 132 18.97 -17.88 11.22
C LYS A 132 18.85 -18.16 12.72
N GLY A 133 18.51 -19.39 13.08
CA GLY A 133 18.51 -19.83 14.48
C GLY A 133 18.32 -21.33 14.59
N VAL A 134 18.24 -21.84 15.82
CA VAL A 134 18.08 -23.27 16.09
C VAL A 134 16.68 -23.53 16.63
N TRP A 135 15.88 -24.30 15.90
CA TRP A 135 14.55 -24.74 16.31
C TRP A 135 14.55 -26.27 16.45
N ASN A 136 14.10 -26.79 17.60
CA ASN A 136 14.06 -28.24 17.88
C ASN A 136 15.40 -28.96 17.56
N GLY A 137 16.52 -28.32 17.86
CA GLY A 137 17.87 -28.88 17.63
C GLY A 137 18.37 -28.83 16.19
N THR A 138 17.61 -28.23 15.27
CA THR A 138 17.99 -28.09 13.85
C THR A 138 18.20 -26.62 13.49
N GLU A 139 19.20 -26.34 12.65
CA GLU A 139 19.38 -25.00 12.09
C GLU A 139 18.26 -24.68 11.09
N GLU A 140 17.49 -23.65 11.41
CA GLU A 140 16.35 -23.20 10.62
C GLU A 140 16.47 -21.72 10.24
N THR A 141 15.70 -21.34 9.22
CA THR A 141 15.55 -19.95 8.81
C THR A 141 14.16 -19.46 9.18
N PHE A 142 14.11 -18.57 10.17
CA PHE A 142 12.92 -17.82 10.52
C PHE A 142 12.73 -16.73 9.47
N SER A 143 11.52 -16.62 8.94
CA SER A 143 11.14 -15.65 7.93
C SER A 143 10.00 -14.80 8.45
N MET A 144 10.07 -13.50 8.18
CA MET A 144 9.00 -12.56 8.39
C MET A 144 8.56 -12.01 7.03
N PHE A 145 7.28 -12.18 6.70
CA PHE A 145 6.74 -11.85 5.39
C PHE A 145 5.25 -11.51 5.47
N ARG A 146 4.77 -10.80 4.45
CA ARG A 146 3.35 -10.53 4.23
C ARG A 146 2.78 -11.54 3.24
N CYS A 147 1.63 -12.13 3.54
CA CYS A 147 0.89 -12.93 2.57
C CYS A 147 -0.61 -12.62 2.58
N ASN A 148 -1.28 -12.94 1.47
CA ASN A 148 -2.73 -12.96 1.39
C ASN A 148 -3.29 -14.19 2.13
N VAL A 149 -4.30 -13.98 2.96
CA VAL A 149 -5.11 -15.04 3.57
C VAL A 149 -6.40 -15.27 2.79
N SER A 150 -7.08 -16.39 3.05
CA SER A 150 -8.21 -16.91 2.25
C SER A 150 -9.42 -15.97 2.11
N ASN A 151 -9.58 -15.01 3.03
CA ASN A 151 -10.59 -13.96 3.02
C ASN A 151 -10.17 -12.69 2.24
N ASN A 152 -9.09 -12.76 1.45
CA ASN A 152 -8.50 -11.65 0.71
C ASN A 152 -8.00 -10.49 1.60
N THR A 153 -7.75 -10.74 2.88
CA THR A 153 -6.99 -9.83 3.73
C THR A 153 -5.49 -10.15 3.66
N LYS A 154 -4.65 -9.19 4.02
CA LYS A 154 -3.20 -9.38 4.10
C LYS A 154 -2.77 -9.44 5.56
N HIS A 155 -1.86 -10.35 5.86
CA HIS A 155 -1.30 -10.53 7.20
C HIS A 155 0.21 -10.66 7.14
N TRP A 156 0.86 -10.20 8.19
CA TRP A 156 2.27 -10.46 8.47
C TRP A 156 2.39 -11.73 9.29
N TYR A 157 3.42 -12.50 9.02
CA TYR A 157 3.75 -13.74 9.71
C TYR A 157 5.22 -13.75 10.13
N ILE A 158 5.51 -14.41 11.26
CA ILE A 158 6.85 -14.90 11.62
C ILE A 158 6.76 -16.43 11.63
N SER A 159 7.46 -17.06 10.69
CA SER A 159 7.33 -18.50 10.43
C SER A 159 8.65 -19.14 10.02
N ILE A 160 8.79 -20.45 10.20
CA ILE A 160 9.78 -21.23 9.44
C ILE A 160 9.12 -21.68 8.15
N VAL A 161 9.73 -21.33 7.01
CA VAL A 161 9.27 -21.75 5.68
C VAL A 161 10.14 -22.92 5.22
N PRO A 162 9.57 -24.12 4.99
CA PRO A 162 10.33 -25.27 4.53
C PRO A 162 11.12 -24.98 3.25
N LYS A 163 12.31 -25.61 3.13
CA LYS A 163 13.17 -25.42 1.95
C LYS A 163 12.45 -25.82 0.66
N GLY A 164 12.47 -24.94 -0.33
CA GLY A 164 11.86 -25.19 -1.63
C GLY A 164 10.35 -24.97 -1.68
N VAL A 165 9.73 -24.51 -0.60
CA VAL A 165 8.32 -24.16 -0.54
C VAL A 165 8.16 -22.63 -0.54
N GLN A 166 7.06 -22.14 -1.11
CA GLN A 166 6.74 -20.71 -1.05
C GLN A 166 6.18 -20.36 0.34
N PRO A 167 6.50 -19.16 0.87
CA PRO A 167 5.87 -18.65 2.09
C PRO A 167 4.34 -18.50 1.94
N GLY A 168 3.61 -18.59 3.05
CA GLY A 168 2.16 -18.44 3.12
C GLY A 168 1.39 -19.75 2.88
N THR A 169 2.06 -20.89 3.00
CA THR A 169 1.41 -22.21 2.82
C THR A 169 1.03 -22.85 4.14
N ASN A 170 0.15 -23.84 4.12
CA ASN A 170 -0.17 -24.65 5.30
C ASN A 170 0.99 -25.55 5.78
N THR A 171 2.13 -25.55 5.08
CA THR A 171 3.33 -26.28 5.49
C THR A 171 4.28 -25.41 6.31
N ASP A 172 4.01 -24.11 6.39
CA ASP A 172 4.79 -23.19 7.18
C ASP A 172 4.55 -23.45 8.67
N ILE A 173 5.60 -23.27 9.47
CA ILE A 173 5.52 -23.36 10.92
C ILE A 173 5.35 -21.94 11.46
N ASP A 174 4.10 -21.54 11.71
CA ASP A 174 3.74 -20.18 12.12
C ASP A 174 3.88 -19.99 13.64
N PHE A 175 4.63 -18.95 14.04
CA PHE A 175 4.81 -18.55 15.43
C PHE A 175 3.89 -17.40 15.81
N TYR A 176 3.91 -16.33 15.03
CA TYR A 176 3.11 -15.13 15.29
C TYR A 176 2.56 -14.56 13.99
N SER A 177 1.42 -13.88 14.10
CA SER A 177 0.85 -13.14 12.98
C SER A 177 0.26 -11.81 13.43
N ALA A 178 0.22 -10.84 12.51
CA ALA A 178 -0.37 -9.53 12.74
C ALA A 178 -1.12 -9.06 11.49
N PRO A 179 -2.21 -8.29 11.64
CA PRO A 179 -2.84 -7.64 10.51
C PRO A 179 -1.89 -6.60 9.90
N VAL A 180 -2.05 -6.33 8.60
CA VAL A 180 -1.30 -5.26 7.95
C VAL A 180 -1.71 -3.88 8.51
N SER A 181 -0.72 -3.02 8.77
CA SER A 181 -0.92 -1.63 9.17
C SER A 181 -1.56 -0.84 8.02
N ARG A 182 -2.53 0.03 8.34
CA ARG A 182 -3.15 0.94 7.35
C ARG A 182 -2.18 2.01 6.86
N HIS A 183 -1.23 2.42 7.70
CA HIS A 183 -0.30 3.51 7.41
C HIS A 183 0.98 3.02 6.75
N THR A 184 1.44 1.82 7.12
CA THR A 184 2.71 1.25 6.66
C THR A 184 2.50 -0.19 6.19
N PRO A 185 1.79 -0.41 5.07
CA PRO A 185 1.38 -1.76 4.67
C PRO A 185 2.55 -2.66 4.23
N ASP A 186 3.68 -2.05 3.85
CA ASP A 186 4.86 -2.74 3.34
C ASP A 186 5.92 -3.04 4.41
N LEU A 187 5.66 -2.60 5.65
CA LEU A 187 6.46 -2.88 6.84
C LEU A 187 5.62 -3.66 7.85
N PRO A 188 6.23 -4.57 8.64
CA PRO A 188 5.52 -5.25 9.71
C PRO A 188 5.10 -4.23 10.78
N PRO A 189 3.93 -4.41 11.40
CA PRO A 189 3.47 -3.53 12.44
C PRO A 189 4.33 -3.68 13.71
N SER A 190 4.55 -2.58 14.42
CA SER A 190 5.32 -2.55 15.69
C SER A 190 4.62 -3.32 16.83
N ALA A 191 3.30 -3.43 16.76
CA ALA A 191 2.44 -4.05 17.78
C ALA A 191 1.23 -4.75 17.14
N GLY A 192 0.38 -5.38 17.97
CA GLY A 192 -0.83 -6.07 17.50
C GLY A 192 -0.59 -7.49 17.01
N TRP A 193 0.59 -8.05 17.32
CA TRP A 193 0.91 -9.44 17.07
C TRP A 193 0.07 -10.37 17.93
N THR A 194 -0.30 -11.49 17.33
CA THR A 194 -1.08 -12.56 17.95
C THR A 194 -0.32 -13.87 17.83
N LYS A 195 -0.50 -14.73 18.82
CA LYS A 195 0.07 -16.07 18.83
C LYS A 195 -0.55 -16.92 17.72
N ALA A 196 0.28 -17.54 16.89
CA ALA A 196 -0.14 -18.59 15.96
C ALA A 196 0.04 -19.98 16.62
N ASN A 197 0.21 -21.02 15.81
CA ASN A 197 0.23 -22.41 16.26
C ASN A 197 1.38 -22.66 17.26
N GLU A 198 2.62 -22.40 16.83
CA GLU A 198 3.83 -22.67 17.63
C GLU A 198 4.25 -21.49 18.52
N GLY A 199 3.57 -20.34 18.42
CA GLY A 199 3.89 -19.19 19.26
C GLY A 199 3.64 -19.45 20.74
N VAL A 200 4.34 -18.70 21.59
CA VAL A 200 4.16 -18.71 23.05
C VAL A 200 4.05 -17.25 23.54
N PRO A 201 3.10 -16.89 24.42
CA PRO A 201 3.06 -15.54 24.99
C PRO A 201 4.33 -15.23 25.80
N PRO A 202 4.79 -13.97 25.87
CA PRO A 202 4.22 -12.77 25.25
C PRO A 202 4.36 -12.71 23.72
N CYS A 203 3.51 -11.90 23.09
CA CYS A 203 3.64 -11.63 21.65
C CYS A 203 4.76 -10.61 21.41
N PRO A 204 5.48 -10.71 20.27
CA PRO A 204 6.62 -9.86 19.99
C PRO A 204 6.24 -8.39 19.84
N VAL A 205 7.22 -7.55 20.13
CA VAL A 205 7.28 -6.14 19.75
C VAL A 205 8.30 -6.00 18.63
N ILE A 206 7.95 -5.22 17.60
CA ILE A 206 8.77 -5.04 16.42
C ILE A 206 9.30 -3.60 16.38
N GLN A 207 10.60 -3.46 16.15
CA GLN A 207 11.28 -2.18 15.97
C GLN A 207 11.95 -2.15 14.60
N ILE A 208 11.59 -1.14 13.82
CA ILE A 208 12.17 -0.86 12.50
C ILE A 208 13.43 -0.03 12.73
N LYS A 209 14.56 -0.43 12.15
CA LYS A 209 15.81 0.32 12.26
C LYS A 209 16.19 0.86 10.89
N ASP A 210 16.25 2.18 10.78
CA ASP A 210 16.80 2.87 9.62
C ASP A 210 18.31 3.04 9.83
N ASP A 211 19.11 2.80 8.78
CA ASP A 211 20.58 2.81 8.84
C ASP A 211 21.18 4.26 8.85
N GLU A 212 20.43 5.27 9.33
CA GLU A 212 20.86 6.68 9.33
C GLU A 212 22.06 7.00 10.25
N GLU A 213 22.57 6.05 11.04
CA GLU A 213 23.76 6.23 11.89
C GLU A 213 25.10 5.86 11.22
N SER A 214 25.16 5.60 9.91
CA SER A 214 26.38 5.07 9.27
C SER A 214 27.34 6.09 8.63
N ASP A 215 27.01 7.39 8.54
CA ASP A 215 27.86 8.35 7.79
C ASP A 215 28.66 9.37 8.62
N ASP A 216 28.40 9.58 9.92
CA ASP A 216 29.12 10.60 10.70
C ASP A 216 30.41 10.13 11.40
N LEU A 217 30.71 8.83 11.40
CA LEU A 217 31.91 8.30 12.09
C LEU A 217 33.13 8.04 11.18
N GLN A 218 33.03 8.27 9.86
CA GLN A 218 34.18 8.10 8.95
C GLN A 218 34.90 9.40 8.56
N ARG A 219 34.36 10.59 8.85
CA ARG A 219 35.03 11.87 8.53
C ARG A 219 35.94 12.44 9.64
N GLY A 220 35.98 11.83 10.82
CA GLY A 220 36.77 12.33 11.96
C GLY A 220 38.16 11.71 12.17
N ARG A 221 38.58 10.68 11.40
CA ARG A 221 39.79 9.89 11.72
C ARG A 221 41.01 10.11 10.82
N VAL A 222 41.02 11.16 10.00
CA VAL A 222 42.20 11.51 9.20
C VAL A 222 42.51 12.99 9.38
N LEU A 223 43.07 13.37 10.53
CA LEU A 223 43.89 14.58 10.74
C LEU A 223 44.35 14.61 12.21
N SER A 224 45.37 13.82 12.55
CA SER A 224 46.30 14.11 13.67
C SER A 224 47.32 12.99 13.88
N LYS A 225 47.99 12.55 12.81
CA LYS A 225 49.34 12.01 12.93
C LYS A 225 50.11 12.43 11.69
N ASN A 226 50.86 13.52 11.84
CA ASN A 226 52.16 13.69 11.20
C ASN A 226 52.88 14.87 11.86
N THR A 227 53.95 14.51 12.57
CA THR A 227 55.19 15.28 12.86
C THR A 227 55.08 16.65 13.53
#